data_AF-A0AAN7PZU5-F1
#
_entry.id   AF-A0AAN7PZU5-F1
#
_cell.length_a   1.000
_cell.length_b   1.000
_cell.length_c   1.000
_cell.angle_alpha   90.00
_cell.angle_beta   90.00
_cell.angle_gamma   90.00
#
_symmetry.space_group_name_H-M   'P 1'
#
loop_
_entity.id
_entity.type
_entity.pdbx_description
1 polymer ?
#
loop_
_entity_poly.entity_id
_entity_poly.type
_entity_poly.pdbx_seq_one_letter_code
_entity_poly.pdbx_strand_id
1 'polypeptide(L)'
;MASRYYQRLLVVLLVLISIQLSSSIKCFSCTSNTEPGCSDLFNNITIPASYCDLSTSVCVKQVLPALGSIRESTFRGCVSEEYCKLFSTKSKHCSSCKEDYCNSAVTSIPSISLLALPISYYFFSMFKE
;
A
#
# COMPACT_ATOMS: atom_id res chain seq x y z
N MET A 1 -35.27 -27.23 4.42
CA MET A 1 -34.45 -27.17 3.18
C MET A 1 -34.08 -25.74 2.79
N ALA A 2 -35.01 -24.77 2.78
CA ALA A 2 -34.73 -23.38 2.41
C ALA A 2 -33.64 -22.68 3.27
N SER A 3 -33.60 -22.92 4.58
CA SER A 3 -32.61 -22.31 5.50
C SER A 3 -31.15 -22.68 5.16
N ARG A 4 -30.87 -23.94 4.81
CA ARG A 4 -29.54 -24.39 4.39
C ARG A 4 -29.10 -23.80 3.04
N TYR A 5 -30.06 -23.43 2.19
CA TYR A 5 -29.80 -22.77 0.91
C TYR A 5 -29.36 -21.31 1.10
N TYR A 6 -30.09 -20.55 1.93
CA TYR A 6 -29.70 -19.17 2.28
C TYR A 6 -28.34 -19.08 2.97
N GLN A 7 -28.02 -20.06 3.82
CA GLN A 7 -26.74 -20.13 4.51
C GLN A 7 -25.56 -20.39 3.56
N ARG A 8 -25.74 -21.30 2.57
CA ARG A 8 -24.74 -21.52 1.51
C ARG A 8 -24.58 -20.29 0.63
N LEU A 9 -25.67 -19.60 0.29
CA LEU A 9 -25.66 -18.33 -0.43
C LEU A 9 -24.86 -17.26 0.32
N LEU A 10 -25.07 -17.14 1.63
CA LEU A 10 -24.35 -16.18 2.47
C LEU A 10 -22.84 -16.43 2.48
N VAL A 11 -22.42 -17.70 2.56
CA VAL A 11 -21.00 -18.10 2.52
C VAL A 11 -20.38 -17.80 1.16
N VAL A 12 -21.08 -18.12 0.06
CA VAL A 12 -20.60 -17.77 -1.29
C VAL A 12 -20.46 -16.26 -1.45
N LEU A 13 -21.42 -15.48 -0.92
CA LEU A 13 -21.34 -14.02 -0.95
C LEU A 13 -20.10 -13.49 -0.20
N LEU A 14 -19.83 -14.03 1.00
CA LEU A 14 -18.67 -13.66 1.81
C LEU A 14 -17.33 -14.05 1.16
N VAL A 15 -17.26 -15.21 0.51
CA VAL A 15 -16.08 -15.64 -0.27
C VAL A 15 -15.86 -14.74 -1.48
N LEU A 16 -16.91 -14.34 -2.20
CA LEU A 16 -16.80 -13.40 -3.33
C LEU A 16 -16.32 -12.01 -2.88
N ILE A 17 -16.74 -11.54 -1.71
CA ILE A 17 -16.24 -10.29 -1.09
C ILE A 17 -14.75 -10.43 -0.68
N SER A 18 -14.27 -11.65 -0.47
CA SER A 18 -12.88 -11.95 -0.08
C SER A 18 -11.91 -12.02 -1.27
N ILE A 19 -12.42 -11.99 -2.51
CA ILE A 19 -11.58 -11.90 -3.71
C ILE A 19 -10.96 -10.50 -3.71
N GLN A 20 -9.74 -10.38 -3.20
CA GLN A 20 -8.98 -9.14 -3.30
C GLN A 20 -8.79 -8.80 -4.77
N LEU A 21 -9.31 -7.64 -5.19
CA LEU A 21 -9.00 -7.08 -6.48
C LEU A 21 -7.49 -6.81 -6.52
N SER A 22 -6.79 -7.38 -7.51
CA SER A 22 -5.48 -6.90 -7.91
C SER A 22 -5.68 -5.52 -8.56
N SER A 23 -5.67 -4.49 -7.72
CA SER A 23 -5.60 -3.10 -8.18
C SER A 23 -4.14 -2.72 -8.35
N SER A 24 -3.81 -2.06 -9.46
CA SER A 24 -2.57 -1.29 -9.55
C SER A 24 -2.53 -0.30 -8.37
N ILE A 25 -1.40 -0.27 -7.67
CA ILE A 25 -1.17 0.63 -6.53
C ILE A 25 -1.04 2.07 -7.01
N LYS A 26 -1.58 3.02 -6.25
CA LYS A 26 -1.39 4.46 -6.48
C LYS A 26 -0.31 5.01 -5.57
N CYS A 27 0.64 5.74 -6.14
CA CYS A 27 1.71 6.40 -5.40
C CYS A 27 1.81 7.87 -5.81
N PHE A 28 2.32 8.71 -4.90
CA PHE A 28 2.76 10.04 -5.30
C PHE A 28 4.09 9.97 -6.05
N SER A 29 4.22 10.74 -7.13
CA SER A 29 5.46 10.85 -7.91
C SER A 29 5.90 12.30 -8.00
N CYS A 30 7.02 12.63 -7.34
CA CYS A 30 7.53 14.00 -7.28
C CYS A 30 8.98 14.05 -6.78
N THR A 31 9.62 15.20 -6.94
CA THR A 31 10.89 15.52 -6.28
C THR A 31 10.86 16.91 -5.65
N SER A 32 11.40 17.06 -4.43
CA SER A 32 11.40 18.35 -3.74
C SER A 32 12.30 19.40 -4.38
N ASN A 33 13.16 19.01 -5.33
CA ASN A 33 13.98 19.93 -6.10
C ASN A 33 13.16 20.77 -7.09
N THR A 34 12.10 20.19 -7.66
CA THR A 34 11.22 20.86 -8.64
C THR A 34 9.86 21.20 -8.05
N GLU A 35 9.33 20.36 -7.16
CA GLU A 35 8.06 20.58 -6.46
C GLU A 35 8.28 20.75 -4.95
N PRO A 36 8.31 21.97 -4.39
CA PRO A 36 8.53 22.19 -2.97
C PRO A 36 7.58 21.41 -2.04
N GLY A 37 6.34 21.17 -2.49
CA GLY A 37 5.33 20.38 -1.77
C GLY A 37 5.62 18.88 -1.65
N CYS A 38 6.67 18.37 -2.29
CA CYS A 38 7.11 16.97 -2.21
C CYS A 38 7.95 16.66 -0.95
N SER A 39 8.46 17.71 -0.28
CA SER A 39 9.28 17.64 0.93
C SER A 39 8.54 16.98 2.12
N ASP A 40 9.21 16.88 3.27
CA ASP A 40 8.54 16.59 4.53
C ASP A 40 7.70 17.80 4.95
N LEU A 41 6.48 17.55 5.46
CA LEU A 41 5.27 18.37 5.26
C LEU A 41 4.66 18.20 3.85
N PHE A 42 4.44 16.94 3.49
CA PHE A 42 3.92 16.57 2.17
C PHE A 42 2.55 17.21 1.88
N ASN A 43 2.46 17.94 0.77
CA ASN A 43 1.21 18.55 0.32
C ASN A 43 0.52 17.65 -0.72
N ASN A 44 -0.36 16.77 -0.22
CA ASN A 44 -1.14 15.85 -1.05
C ASN A 44 -2.22 16.52 -1.93
N ILE A 45 -2.47 17.82 -1.74
CA ILE A 45 -3.44 18.58 -2.54
C ILE A 45 -2.83 18.97 -3.88
N THR A 46 -1.56 19.36 -3.88
CA THR A 46 -0.86 19.88 -5.06
C THR A 46 -0.13 18.81 -5.86
N ILE A 47 0.25 17.70 -5.22
CA ILE A 47 0.99 16.63 -5.87
C ILE A 47 0.01 15.53 -6.27
N PRO A 48 -0.24 15.30 -7.58
CA PRO A 48 -1.12 14.23 -8.02
C PRO A 48 -0.48 12.86 -7.76
N ALA A 49 -1.32 11.89 -7.42
CA ALA A 49 -0.93 10.50 -7.39
C ALA A 49 -1.23 9.83 -8.74
N SER A 50 -0.38 8.87 -9.13
CA SER A 50 -0.55 8.09 -10.34
C SER A 50 -0.55 6.60 -10.02
N TYR A 51 -1.18 5.82 -10.88
CA TYR A 51 -1.10 4.36 -10.84
C TYR A 51 0.31 3.90 -11.22
N CYS A 52 0.79 2.82 -10.62
CA CYS A 52 2.03 2.18 -11.03
C CYS A 52 1.76 1.16 -12.15
N ASP A 53 2.58 1.19 -13.19
CA ASP A 53 2.37 0.39 -14.40
C ASP A 53 2.67 -1.11 -14.21
N LEU A 54 3.57 -1.43 -13.28
CA LEU A 54 4.00 -2.80 -13.02
C LEU A 54 3.35 -3.31 -11.73
N SER A 55 2.84 -4.53 -11.76
CA SER A 55 2.29 -5.23 -10.59
C SER A 55 3.32 -5.47 -9.48
N THR A 56 4.61 -5.40 -9.81
CA THR A 56 5.73 -5.52 -8.87
C THR A 56 6.19 -4.18 -8.29
N SER A 57 5.56 -3.07 -8.71
CA SER A 57 5.89 -1.75 -8.19
C SER A 57 5.41 -1.57 -6.75
N VAL A 58 6.20 -0.86 -5.98
CA VAL A 58 5.87 -0.38 -4.63
C VAL A 58 6.01 1.14 -4.60
N CYS A 59 5.31 1.79 -3.68
CA CYS A 59 5.55 3.21 -3.45
C CYS A 59 6.86 3.38 -2.69
N VAL A 60 7.66 4.38 -3.04
CA VAL A 60 8.88 4.75 -2.32
C VAL A 60 8.81 6.18 -1.81
N LYS A 61 9.46 6.40 -0.66
CA LYS A 61 9.91 7.71 -0.19
C LYS A 61 11.41 7.62 0.10
N GLN A 62 12.21 8.40 -0.62
CA GLN A 62 13.65 8.49 -0.45
C GLN A 62 14.03 9.93 -0.09
N VAL A 63 14.87 10.10 0.92
CA VAL A 63 15.47 11.38 1.29
C VAL A 63 16.97 11.29 0.99
N LEU A 64 17.42 12.08 0.03
CA LEU A 64 18.82 12.21 -0.36
C LEU A 64 19.51 13.24 0.55
N PRO A 65 20.69 12.92 1.10
CA PRO A 65 21.43 13.86 1.94
C PRO A 65 21.91 15.07 1.11
N ALA A 66 22.13 16.19 1.79
CA ALA A 66 22.79 17.34 1.17
C ALA A 66 24.24 16.97 0.79
N LEU A 67 24.69 17.41 -0.39
CA LEU A 67 26.02 17.10 -0.91
C LEU A 67 26.66 18.37 -1.49
N GLY A 68 27.62 18.95 -0.76
CA GLY A 68 28.24 20.23 -1.12
C GLY A 68 27.21 21.36 -1.19
N SER A 69 27.03 21.94 -2.39
CA SER A 69 26.02 22.98 -2.64
C SER A 69 24.61 22.45 -2.90
N ILE A 70 24.43 21.13 -3.01
CA ILE A 70 23.13 20.49 -3.25
C ILE A 70 22.39 20.34 -1.93
N ARG A 71 21.16 20.86 -1.86
CA ARG A 71 20.27 20.74 -0.69
C ARG A 71 19.73 19.33 -0.54
N GLU A 72 19.29 18.99 0.67
CA GLU A 72 18.53 17.77 0.93
C GLU A 72 17.30 17.71 0.01
N SER A 73 17.03 16.53 -0.55
CA SER A 73 15.94 16.34 -1.51
C SER A 73 15.14 15.08 -1.21
N THR A 74 13.83 15.17 -1.30
CA THR A 74 12.89 14.05 -1.17
C THR A 74 12.41 13.63 -2.56
N PHE A 75 12.48 12.34 -2.82
CA PHE A 75 11.92 11.68 -4.00
C PHE A 75 10.79 10.74 -3.58
N ARG A 76 9.69 10.76 -4.34
CA ARG A 76 8.55 9.85 -4.19
C ARG A 76 8.22 9.27 -5.56
N GLY A 77 7.83 7.99 -5.62
CA GLY A 77 7.41 7.38 -6.88
C GLY A 77 7.07 5.90 -6.79
N CYS A 78 6.80 5.31 -7.96
CA CYS A 78 6.67 3.88 -8.18
C CYS A 78 8.04 3.29 -8.52
N VAL A 79 8.49 2.27 -7.79
CA VAL A 79 9.78 1.60 -8.03
C VAL A 79 9.68 0.10 -7.76
N SER A 80 10.70 -0.67 -8.16
CA SER A 80 10.84 -2.07 -7.74
C SER A 80 11.01 -2.18 -6.22
N GLU A 81 10.52 -3.27 -5.63
CA GLU A 81 10.67 -3.63 -4.21
C GLU A 81 12.14 -3.66 -3.75
N GLU A 82 13.08 -3.82 -4.68
CA GLU A 82 14.52 -3.83 -4.38
C GLU A 82 15.15 -2.44 -4.30
N TYR A 83 14.44 -1.38 -4.72
CA TYR A 83 15.00 -0.03 -4.84
C TYR A 83 15.65 0.45 -3.54
N CYS A 84 14.93 0.41 -2.41
CA CYS A 84 15.51 0.86 -1.15
C CYS A 84 16.65 -0.03 -0.65
N LYS A 85 16.71 -1.31 -1.04
CA LYS A 85 17.85 -2.17 -0.70
C LYS A 85 19.11 -1.67 -1.42
N LEU A 86 18.99 -1.34 -2.70
CA LEU A 86 20.10 -0.86 -3.54
C LEU A 86 20.55 0.56 -3.20
N PHE A 87 19.63 1.44 -2.79
CA PHE A 87 19.92 2.86 -2.55
C PHE A 87 19.98 3.25 -1.07
N SER A 88 19.80 2.32 -0.14
CA SER A 88 19.85 2.55 1.31
C SER A 88 21.11 3.30 1.75
N THR A 89 22.28 2.90 1.24
CA THR A 89 23.58 3.47 1.63
C THR A 89 23.84 4.87 1.08
N LYS A 90 23.10 5.29 0.04
CA LYS A 90 23.22 6.61 -0.59
C LYS A 90 22.15 7.59 -0.10
N SER A 91 21.24 7.13 0.74
CA SER A 91 20.07 7.88 1.19
C SER A 91 20.19 8.17 2.68
N LYS A 92 19.74 9.35 3.11
CA LYS A 92 19.52 9.65 4.52
C LYS A 92 18.36 8.82 5.08
N HIS A 93 17.34 8.59 4.24
CA HIS A 93 16.21 7.72 4.53
C HIS A 93 15.68 7.09 3.24
N CYS A 94 15.28 5.82 3.28
CA CYS A 94 14.55 5.18 2.19
C CYS A 94 13.54 4.20 2.79
N SER A 95 12.28 4.34 2.40
CA SER A 95 11.20 3.43 2.78
C SER A 95 10.33 3.09 1.58
N SER A 96 9.84 1.87 1.56
CA SER A 96 8.91 1.35 0.54
C SER A 96 7.69 0.72 1.20
N CYS A 97 6.53 0.81 0.55
CA CYS A 97 5.25 0.32 1.06
C CYS A 97 4.31 -0.10 -0.10
N LYS A 98 3.31 -0.94 0.20
CA LYS A 98 2.45 -1.61 -0.81
C LYS A 98 0.99 -1.14 -0.79
N GLU A 99 0.69 -0.13 0.02
CA GLU A 99 -0.65 0.45 0.16
C GLU A 99 -0.78 1.71 -0.69
N ASP A 100 -1.99 1.99 -1.18
CA ASP A 100 -2.25 3.23 -1.92
C ASP A 100 -1.87 4.46 -1.09
N TYR A 101 -1.17 5.40 -1.71
CA TYR A 101 -0.78 6.69 -1.14
C TYR A 101 0.11 6.60 0.10
N CYS A 102 0.66 5.41 0.41
CA CYS A 102 1.44 5.16 1.62
C CYS A 102 2.74 5.97 1.69
N ASN A 103 3.26 6.38 0.53
CA ASN A 103 4.39 7.29 0.44
C ASN A 103 4.02 8.76 0.64
N SER A 104 2.91 9.09 1.30
CA SER A 104 2.55 10.46 1.71
C SER A 104 3.13 10.91 3.05
N ALA A 105 3.52 9.96 3.91
CA ALA A 105 3.91 10.11 5.33
C ALA A 105 2.77 9.93 6.37
N VAL A 106 1.52 9.67 5.96
CA VAL A 106 0.44 9.34 6.91
C VAL A 106 0.34 7.83 7.08
N THR A 107 0.70 7.34 8.27
CA THR A 107 0.49 5.94 8.69
C THR A 107 -1.00 5.69 8.92
N SER A 108 -1.67 5.03 7.98
CA SER A 108 -3.02 4.49 8.19
C SER A 108 -2.93 3.05 8.70
N ILE A 109 -3.29 2.83 9.97
CA ILE A 109 -3.64 1.52 10.56
C ILE A 109 -5.17 1.58 10.73
N PRO A 110 -6.00 0.62 10.23
CA PRO A 110 -6.06 -0.72 10.81
C PRO A 110 -6.31 -1.90 9.86
N SER A 111 -5.70 -3.04 10.20
CA SER A 111 -5.97 -4.35 9.61
C SER A 111 -7.24 -4.97 10.20
N ILE A 112 -8.28 -5.17 9.38
CA ILE A 112 -9.56 -5.81 9.76
C ILE A 112 -9.46 -7.34 9.65
N SER A 113 -8.38 -7.95 10.15
CA SER A 113 -8.15 -9.40 10.00
C SER A 113 -8.84 -10.26 11.07
N LEU A 114 -9.49 -9.66 12.07
CA LEU A 114 -10.09 -10.38 13.20
C LEU A 114 -11.44 -11.06 12.89
N LEU A 115 -12.04 -10.83 11.71
CA LEU A 115 -13.33 -11.41 11.34
C LEU A 115 -13.24 -12.78 10.64
N ALA A 116 -12.04 -13.25 10.26
CA ALA A 116 -11.88 -14.50 9.51
C ALA A 116 -11.95 -15.77 10.39
N LEU A 117 -11.61 -15.68 11.68
CA LEU A 117 -11.58 -16.80 12.61
C LEU A 117 -12.98 -17.40 12.96
N PRO A 118 -14.04 -16.61 13.20
CA PRO A 118 -15.36 -17.19 13.46
C PRO A 118 -15.97 -17.86 12.22
N ILE A 119 -15.64 -17.39 11.01
CA ILE A 119 -16.16 -17.93 9.74
C ILE A 119 -15.57 -19.31 9.45
N SER A 120 -14.27 -19.51 9.68
CA SER A 120 -13.62 -20.81 9.49
C SER A 120 -14.05 -21.82 10.56
N TYR A 121 -14.19 -21.42 11.82
CA TYR A 121 -14.71 -22.29 12.90
C TYR A 121 -16.12 -22.82 12.59
N TYR A 122 -17.01 -21.95 12.08
CA TYR A 122 -18.36 -22.34 11.69
C TYR A 122 -18.40 -23.26 10.45
N PHE A 123 -17.43 -23.11 9.54
CA PHE A 123 -17.27 -24.03 8.42
C PHE A 123 -16.86 -25.43 8.90
N PHE A 124 -15.88 -25.54 9.80
CA PHE A 124 -15.44 -26.83 10.34
C PHE A 124 -16.50 -27.54 11.20
N SER A 125 -17.36 -26.79 11.91
CA SER A 125 -18.46 -27.40 12.68
C SER A 125 -19.57 -27.99 11.78
N MET A 126 -19.69 -27.54 10.53
CA MET A 126 -20.67 -28.03 9.55
C MET A 126 -20.24 -29.32 8.81
N PHE A 127 -18.96 -29.69 8.82
CA PHE A 127 -18.44 -30.90 8.15
C PHE A 127 -18.19 -32.08 9.10
N LYS A 128 -18.48 -31.91 10.39
CA LYS A 128 -18.39 -32.97 11.38
C LYS A 128 -19.74 -33.71 11.42
N GLU A 129 -20.03 -34.48 10.38
CA GLU A 129 -21.03 -35.58 10.37
C GLU A 129 -20.29 -36.92 10.37
#